data_AF-A0A7V3AHA1-F1
#
_entry.id   AF-A0A7V3AHA1-F1
#
_cell.length_a   1.000
_cell.length_b   1.000
_cell.length_c   1.000
_cell.angle_alpha   90.00
_cell.angle_beta   90.00
_cell.angle_gamma   90.00
#
_symmetry.space_group_name_H-M   'P 1'
#
loop_
_entity.id
_entity.type
_entity.pdbx_description
1 polymer ?
#
loop_
_entity_poly.entity_id
_entity_poly.type
_entity_poly.pdbx_seq_one_letter_code
_entity_poly.pdbx_strand_id
1 'polypeptide(L)'
;MRPISMLAVAWVALSGISEAQEPNLNVNTPAVRTLKESMEARAATLARFKDAGQIGEGRDGLLAIRTLEGLGLGEKKGLEDLVAAENADRRALYKEILNANGLTDADAGLVMAQAARARYAAAAPNHYVQDPQTGGWVLRREQK
;
A
#
# COMPACT_ATOMS: atom_id res chain seq x y z
N MET A 1 -22.06 47.66 51.34
CA MET A 1 -21.50 46.40 51.87
C MET A 1 -21.40 45.40 50.72
N ARG A 2 -20.21 44.85 50.46
CA ARG A 2 -19.96 43.65 49.61
C ARG A 2 -20.27 42.39 50.45
N PRO A 3 -20.15 41.11 50.01
CA PRO A 3 -19.84 40.52 48.68
C PRO A 3 -20.69 39.25 48.31
N ILE A 4 -20.43 38.60 47.17
CA ILE A 4 -19.99 37.17 47.03
C ILE A 4 -20.20 36.64 45.59
N SER A 5 -19.14 35.98 45.10
CA SER A 5 -18.91 35.34 43.79
C SER A 5 -19.65 34.00 43.59
N MET A 6 -19.83 33.54 42.33
CA MET A 6 -19.22 32.30 41.75
C MET A 6 -19.98 31.73 40.52
N LEU A 7 -19.18 31.40 39.49
CA LEU A 7 -19.24 30.30 38.49
C LEU A 7 -20.60 29.80 37.92
N ALA A 8 -20.69 29.71 36.58
CA ALA A 8 -20.30 28.48 35.86
C ALA A 8 -20.34 28.68 34.33
N VAL A 9 -19.26 28.24 33.70
CA VAL A 9 -19.06 28.08 32.25
C VAL A 9 -19.60 26.71 31.85
N ALA A 10 -20.28 26.61 30.70
CA ALA A 10 -20.44 25.34 30.00
C ALA A 10 -20.26 25.57 28.50
N TRP A 11 -19.02 25.49 28.03
CA TRP A 11 -18.73 25.20 26.63
C TRP A 11 -18.85 23.69 26.44
N VAL A 12 -19.87 23.24 25.71
CA VAL A 12 -19.88 21.85 25.22
C VAL A 12 -18.86 21.78 24.08
N ALA A 13 -17.67 21.27 24.40
CA ALA A 13 -16.71 20.84 23.40
C ALA A 13 -17.20 19.52 22.79
N LEU A 14 -17.74 19.58 21.58
CA LEU A 14 -17.95 18.39 20.75
C LEU A 14 -16.59 18.01 20.15
N SER A 15 -15.77 17.30 20.91
CA SER A 15 -14.42 16.92 20.50
C SER A 15 -14.24 15.41 20.59
N GLY A 16 -14.11 14.76 19.43
CA GLY A 16 -13.55 13.42 19.38
C GLY A 16 -14.10 12.49 18.30
N ILE A 17 -14.26 12.93 17.06
CA ILE A 17 -14.00 12.00 15.96
C ILE A 17 -12.49 12.00 15.84
N SER A 18 -11.81 10.99 16.40
CA SER A 18 -10.42 10.73 16.03
C SER A 18 -10.45 10.38 14.55
N GLU A 19 -10.07 11.32 13.68
CA GLU A 19 -9.59 10.95 12.35
C GLU A 19 -8.40 10.02 12.58
N ALA A 20 -8.54 8.74 12.24
CA ALA A 20 -7.44 7.80 12.33
C ALA A 20 -6.31 8.34 11.45
N GLN A 21 -5.22 8.78 12.08
CA GLN A 21 -4.06 9.33 11.38
C GLN A 21 -3.57 8.28 10.37
N GLU A 22 -3.60 8.60 9.07
CA GLU A 22 -3.10 7.68 8.06
C GLU A 22 -1.59 7.43 8.26
N PRO A 23 -1.10 6.17 8.15
CA PRO A 23 0.32 5.88 8.31
C PRO A 23 1.17 6.67 7.31
N ASN A 24 2.26 7.26 7.79
CA ASN A 24 3.23 7.92 6.91
C ASN A 24 4.05 6.86 6.15
N LEU A 25 3.83 6.73 4.84
CA LEU A 25 4.62 5.84 3.99
C LEU A 25 6.00 6.39 3.61
N ASN A 26 6.24 7.69 3.82
CA ASN A 26 7.48 8.38 3.47
C ASN A 26 8.52 8.29 4.60
N VAL A 27 8.85 7.04 4.95
CA VAL A 27 9.89 6.71 5.93
C VAL A 27 11.26 6.68 5.25
N ASN A 28 12.27 7.26 5.90
CA ASN A 28 13.62 7.46 5.35
C ASN A 28 14.73 6.84 6.22
N THR A 29 14.57 5.57 6.60
CA THR A 29 15.62 4.81 7.32
C THR A 29 16.59 4.16 6.33
N PRO A 30 17.82 3.78 6.76
CA PRO A 30 18.73 3.00 5.92
C PRO A 30 18.11 1.71 5.37
N ALA A 31 17.37 0.96 6.20
CA ALA A 31 16.69 -0.26 5.78
C ALA A 31 15.66 -0.01 4.68
N VAL A 32 14.84 1.04 4.82
CA VAL A 32 13.87 1.43 3.79
C VAL A 32 14.55 1.82 2.48
N ARG A 33 15.69 2.52 2.54
CA ARG A 33 16.44 2.87 1.32
C ARG A 33 16.94 1.63 0.57
N THR A 34 17.55 0.67 1.28
CA THR A 34 18.01 -0.59 0.68
C THR A 34 16.87 -1.39 0.05
N LEU A 35 15.71 -1.46 0.71
CA LEU A 35 14.52 -2.12 0.15
C LEU A 35 14.03 -1.41 -1.12
N LYS A 36 13.96 -0.07 -1.11
CA LYS A 36 13.57 0.71 -2.29
C LYS A 36 14.54 0.54 -3.45
N GLU A 37 15.83 0.52 -3.20
CA GLU A 37 16.87 0.27 -4.23
C GLU A 37 16.71 -1.13 -4.85
N SER A 38 16.48 -2.15 -4.02
CA SER A 38 16.22 -3.53 -4.47
C SER A 38 14.95 -3.61 -5.34
N MET A 39 13.87 -2.94 -4.94
CA MET A 39 12.62 -2.87 -5.70
C MET A 39 12.81 -2.12 -7.04
N GLU A 40 13.51 -0.98 -7.01
CA GLU A 40 13.79 -0.17 -8.21
C GLU A 40 14.58 -0.98 -9.25
N ALA A 41 15.54 -1.80 -8.81
CA ALA A 41 16.31 -2.68 -9.69
C ALA A 41 15.43 -3.71 -10.45
N ARG A 42 14.23 -4.04 -9.95
CA ARG A 42 13.26 -4.93 -10.60
C ARG A 42 12.15 -4.20 -11.34
N ALA A 43 12.00 -2.90 -11.14
CA ALA A 43 10.85 -2.14 -11.62
C ALA A 43 10.65 -2.23 -13.14
N ALA A 44 11.74 -2.10 -13.91
CA ALA A 44 11.69 -2.19 -15.37
C ALA A 44 11.23 -3.57 -15.86
N THR A 45 11.70 -4.66 -15.24
CA THR A 45 11.30 -6.02 -15.59
C THR A 45 9.83 -6.26 -15.23
N LEU A 46 9.41 -5.85 -14.03
CA LEU A 46 8.01 -5.93 -13.58
C LEU A 46 7.06 -5.15 -14.49
N ALA A 47 7.47 -3.98 -14.97
CA ALA A 47 6.65 -3.15 -15.87
C ALA A 47 6.25 -3.91 -17.13
N ARG A 48 7.15 -4.71 -17.72
CA ARG A 48 6.86 -5.51 -18.93
C ARG A 48 5.71 -6.50 -18.68
N PHE A 49 5.71 -7.17 -17.53
CA PHE A 49 4.65 -8.11 -17.15
C PHE A 49 3.34 -7.42 -16.77
N LYS A 50 3.39 -6.20 -16.21
CA LYS A 50 2.20 -5.36 -15.96
C LYS A 50 1.58 -4.88 -17.28
N ASP A 51 2.41 -4.43 -18.22
CA ASP A 51 1.97 -3.96 -19.54
C ASP A 51 1.32 -5.08 -20.35
N ALA A 52 1.84 -6.31 -20.23
CA ALA A 52 1.25 -7.52 -20.80
C ALA A 52 0.02 -8.05 -20.04
N GLY A 53 -0.31 -7.46 -18.87
CA GLY A 53 -1.44 -7.86 -18.04
C GLY A 53 -1.27 -9.18 -17.28
N GLN A 54 -0.06 -9.75 -17.28
CA GLN A 54 0.26 -11.02 -16.60
C GLN A 54 0.30 -10.86 -15.08
N ILE A 55 0.61 -9.67 -14.59
CA ILE A 55 0.56 -9.31 -13.17
C ILE A 55 -0.23 -8.02 -12.96
N GLY A 56 -0.71 -7.82 -11.73
CA GLY A 56 -1.41 -6.60 -11.33
C GLY A 56 -1.17 -6.25 -9.86
N GLU A 57 -1.59 -5.05 -9.48
CA GLU A 57 -1.53 -4.59 -8.08
C GLU A 57 -2.75 -5.11 -7.30
N GLY A 58 -2.49 -5.84 -6.22
CA GLY A 58 -3.49 -6.38 -5.32
C GLY A 58 -4.01 -5.33 -4.33
N ARG A 59 -5.14 -5.63 -3.69
CA ARG A 59 -5.79 -4.74 -2.71
C ARG A 59 -5.04 -4.57 -1.39
N ASP A 60 -4.02 -5.38 -1.17
CA ASP A 60 -3.07 -5.32 -0.05
C ASP A 60 -1.75 -4.60 -0.43
N GLY A 61 -1.67 -4.07 -1.65
CA GLY A 61 -0.48 -3.42 -2.19
C GLY A 61 0.63 -4.40 -2.57
N LEU A 62 0.36 -5.70 -2.63
CA LEU A 62 1.28 -6.69 -3.18
C LEU A 62 1.00 -6.94 -4.66
N LEU A 63 1.95 -7.52 -5.37
CA LEU A 63 1.71 -8.00 -6.73
C LEU A 63 1.02 -9.36 -6.70
N ALA A 64 0.14 -9.59 -7.67
CA ALA A 64 -0.39 -10.92 -7.93
C ALA A 64 -0.29 -11.27 -9.42
N ILE A 65 -0.03 -12.55 -9.69
CA ILE A 65 -0.08 -13.12 -11.03
C ILE A 65 -1.54 -13.28 -11.42
N ARG A 66 -1.90 -12.68 -12.55
CA ARG A 66 -3.24 -12.76 -13.13
C ARG A 66 -3.37 -13.91 -14.11
N THR A 67 -2.35 -14.10 -14.93
CA THR A 67 -2.29 -15.17 -15.92
C THR A 67 -0.84 -15.49 -16.25
N LEU A 68 -0.60 -16.78 -16.55
CA LEU A 68 0.66 -17.28 -17.09
C LEU A 68 0.51 -17.66 -18.57
N GLU A 69 -0.64 -17.37 -19.18
CA GLU A 69 -0.90 -17.62 -20.59
C GLU A 69 0.07 -16.83 -21.47
N GLY A 70 0.47 -17.45 -22.58
CA GLY A 70 1.42 -16.87 -23.53
C GLY A 70 2.90 -16.94 -23.10
N LEU A 71 3.20 -17.33 -21.85
CA LEU A 71 4.59 -17.49 -21.38
C LEU A 71 5.15 -18.89 -21.64
N GLY A 72 6.43 -18.96 -22.02
CA GLY A 72 7.20 -20.19 -22.01
C GLY A 72 7.48 -20.68 -20.58
N LEU A 73 7.84 -21.96 -20.42
CA LEU A 73 8.05 -22.56 -19.08
C LEU A 73 9.10 -21.79 -18.24
N GLY A 74 10.20 -21.37 -18.85
CA GLY A 74 11.24 -20.60 -18.17
C GLY A 74 10.75 -19.21 -17.73
N GLU A 75 9.93 -18.55 -18.55
CA GLU A 75 9.36 -17.24 -18.23
C GLU A 75 8.34 -17.33 -17.10
N LYS A 76 7.55 -18.42 -17.04
CA LYS A 76 6.61 -18.66 -15.93
C LYS A 76 7.35 -18.71 -14.60
N LYS A 77 8.38 -19.55 -14.50
CA LYS A 77 9.19 -19.67 -13.28
C LYS A 77 9.88 -18.34 -12.94
N GLY A 78 10.43 -17.66 -13.94
CA GLY A 78 11.04 -16.34 -13.76
C GLY A 78 10.06 -15.30 -13.23
N LEU A 79 8.81 -15.28 -13.72
CA LEU A 79 7.78 -14.37 -13.24
C LEU A 79 7.36 -14.68 -11.81
N GLU A 80 7.18 -15.95 -11.46
CA GLU A 80 6.87 -16.39 -10.09
C GLU A 80 7.95 -15.94 -9.10
N ASP A 81 9.23 -16.16 -9.43
CA ASP A 81 10.36 -15.75 -8.60
C ASP A 81 10.43 -14.23 -8.47
N LEU A 82 10.20 -13.50 -9.57
CA LEU A 82 10.20 -12.05 -9.59
C LEU A 82 9.10 -11.46 -8.69
N VAL A 83 7.88 -12.00 -8.78
CA VAL A 83 6.75 -11.58 -7.93
C VAL A 83 7.00 -11.94 -6.47
N ALA A 84 7.57 -13.12 -6.20
CA ALA A 84 7.89 -13.55 -4.84
C ALA A 84 8.94 -12.61 -4.19
N ALA A 85 10.03 -12.30 -4.92
CA ALA A 85 11.07 -11.40 -4.46
C ALA A 85 10.54 -9.97 -4.21
N GLU A 86 9.78 -9.43 -5.14
CA GLU A 86 9.16 -8.10 -4.99
C GLU A 86 8.22 -8.05 -3.78
N ASN A 87 7.39 -9.07 -3.60
CA ASN A 87 6.48 -9.12 -2.47
C ASN A 87 7.17 -9.36 -1.13
N ALA A 88 8.34 -10.02 -1.12
CA ALA A 88 9.15 -10.13 0.08
C ALA A 88 9.66 -8.75 0.52
N ASP A 89 10.20 -7.96 -0.40
CA ASP A 89 10.68 -6.60 -0.12
C ASP A 89 9.54 -5.65 0.26
N ARG A 90 8.38 -5.75 -0.39
CA ARG A 90 7.19 -4.96 0.00
C ARG A 90 6.72 -5.27 1.41
N ARG A 91 6.70 -6.54 1.82
CA ARG A 91 6.34 -6.93 3.20
C ARG A 91 7.37 -6.43 4.22
N ALA A 92 8.67 -6.52 3.90
CA ALA A 92 9.72 -5.96 4.74
C ALA A 92 9.56 -4.43 4.87
N LEU A 93 9.26 -3.75 3.76
CA LEU A 93 8.99 -2.31 3.76
C LEU A 93 7.79 -1.95 4.64
N TYR A 94 6.71 -2.73 4.61
CA TYR A 94 5.54 -2.48 5.46
C TYR A 94 5.86 -2.62 6.94
N LYS A 95 6.71 -3.60 7.30
CA LYS A 95 7.18 -3.75 8.68
C LYS A 95 8.03 -2.55 9.13
N GLU A 96 8.92 -2.06 8.27
CA GLU A 96 9.70 -0.85 8.57
C GLU A 96 8.81 0.39 8.74
N ILE A 97 7.77 0.52 7.92
CA ILE A 97 6.80 1.60 8.01
C ILE A 97 5.99 1.51 9.31
N LEU A 98 5.53 0.31 9.70
CA LEU A 98 4.86 0.11 10.99
C LEU A 98 5.74 0.58 12.15
N ASN A 99 6.98 0.09 12.21
CA ASN A 99 7.94 0.43 13.25
C ASN A 99 8.20 1.95 13.31
N ALA A 100 8.42 2.58 12.16
CA ALA A 100 8.71 4.01 12.09
C ALA A 100 7.51 4.91 12.45
N ASN A 101 6.29 4.39 12.35
CA ASN A 101 5.07 5.09 12.76
C ASN A 101 4.63 4.73 14.19
N GLY A 102 5.39 3.91 14.92
CA GLY A 102 5.02 3.45 16.26
C GLY A 102 3.78 2.54 16.28
N LEU A 103 3.50 1.89 15.15
CA LEU A 103 2.38 0.98 14.97
C LEU A 103 2.78 -0.47 15.27
N THR A 104 1.78 -1.32 15.52
CA THR A 104 1.96 -2.73 15.84
C THR A 104 1.55 -3.63 14.67
N ASP A 105 1.79 -4.94 14.77
CA ASP A 105 1.33 -5.91 13.75
C ASP A 105 -0.20 -5.90 13.58
N ALA A 106 -0.96 -5.52 14.61
CA ALA A 106 -2.42 -5.36 14.52
C ALA A 106 -2.83 -4.25 13.54
N ASP A 107 -1.94 -3.27 13.32
CA ASP A 107 -2.15 -2.12 12.45
C ASP A 107 -1.65 -2.36 11.01
N ALA A 108 -1.11 -3.55 10.71
CA ALA A 108 -0.55 -3.89 9.40
C ALA A 108 -1.54 -3.64 8.25
N GLY A 109 -2.83 -3.86 8.50
CA GLY A 109 -3.89 -3.59 7.53
C GLY A 109 -3.97 -2.12 7.10
N LEU A 110 -3.68 -1.17 7.99
CA LEU A 110 -3.68 0.26 7.66
C LEU A 110 -2.55 0.61 6.69
N VAL A 111 -1.35 0.08 6.95
CA VAL A 111 -0.18 0.30 6.09
C VAL A 111 -0.39 -0.36 4.73
N MET A 112 -0.91 -1.60 4.69
CA MET A 112 -1.22 -2.31 3.45
C MET A 112 -2.29 -1.57 2.62
N ALA A 113 -3.37 -1.10 3.25
CA ALA A 113 -4.41 -0.34 2.57
C ALA A 113 -3.86 0.96 1.97
N GLN A 114 -3.05 1.71 2.72
CA GLN A 114 -2.43 2.94 2.21
C GLN A 114 -1.43 2.65 1.09
N ALA A 115 -0.64 1.59 1.22
CA ALA A 115 0.30 1.15 0.21
C ALA A 115 -0.40 0.67 -1.08
N ALA A 116 -1.56 0.03 -0.97
CA ALA A 116 -2.42 -0.34 -2.08
C ALA A 116 -2.95 0.89 -2.81
N ARG A 117 -3.49 1.88 -2.08
CA ARG A 117 -3.95 3.16 -2.65
C ARG A 117 -2.85 3.89 -3.41
N ALA A 118 -1.66 3.98 -2.82
CA ALA A 118 -0.51 4.62 -3.46
C ALA A 118 -0.10 3.92 -4.77
N ARG A 119 -0.08 2.59 -4.78
CA ARG A 119 0.24 1.79 -5.98
C ARG A 119 -0.84 1.88 -7.05
N TYR A 120 -2.10 1.87 -6.63
CA TYR A 120 -3.23 2.10 -7.51
C TYR A 120 -3.10 3.46 -8.23
N ALA A 121 -2.81 4.53 -7.48
CA ALA A 121 -2.63 5.86 -8.05
C ALA A 121 -1.47 5.93 -9.06
N ALA A 122 -0.38 5.22 -8.77
CA ALA A 122 0.81 5.14 -9.62
C ALA A 122 0.68 4.18 -10.82
N ALA A 123 -0.29 3.26 -10.82
CA ALA A 123 -0.46 2.30 -11.90
C ALA A 123 -0.89 2.99 -13.21
N ALA A 124 -0.34 2.50 -14.33
CA ALA A 124 -0.67 3.05 -15.65
C ALA A 124 -2.12 2.70 -16.04
N PRO A 125 -2.77 3.47 -16.93
CA PRO A 125 -4.15 3.22 -17.37
C PRO A 125 -4.44 1.80 -17.88
N ASN A 126 -3.46 1.12 -18.46
CA ASN A 126 -3.53 -0.25 -18.98
C ASN A 126 -3.08 -1.32 -17.95
N HIS A 127 -2.67 -0.94 -16.75
CA HIS A 127 -2.30 -1.90 -15.72
C HIS A 127 -3.55 -2.41 -15.01
N TYR A 128 -3.52 -3.68 -14.64
CA TYR A 128 -4.56 -4.29 -13.85
C TYR A 128 -4.36 -4.04 -12.36
N VAL A 129 -5.46 -3.79 -11.69
CA VAL A 129 -5.55 -3.55 -10.26
C VAL A 129 -6.73 -4.34 -9.70
N GLN A 130 -6.63 -4.84 -8.47
CA GLN A 130 -7.76 -5.48 -7.80
C GLN A 130 -8.72 -4.42 -7.28
N ASP A 131 -9.99 -4.63 -7.58
CA ASP A 131 -11.06 -3.82 -7.05
C ASP A 131 -11.15 -3.95 -5.52
N PRO A 132 -11.10 -2.83 -4.77
CA PRO A 132 -11.10 -2.89 -3.31
C PRO A 132 -12.34 -3.56 -2.71
N GLN A 133 -13.49 -3.48 -3.39
CA GLN A 133 -14.77 -3.97 -2.88
C GLN A 133 -14.99 -5.44 -3.23
N THR A 134 -14.74 -5.80 -4.48
CA THR A 134 -15.05 -7.12 -5.05
C THR A 134 -13.85 -8.05 -5.11
N GLY A 135 -12.63 -7.52 -5.08
CA GLY A 135 -11.39 -8.27 -5.33
C GLY A 135 -11.19 -8.70 -6.79
N GLY A 136 -12.11 -8.32 -7.68
CA GLY A 136 -12.03 -8.59 -9.11
C GLY A 136 -10.93 -7.78 -9.79
N TRP A 137 -10.43 -8.26 -10.93
CA TRP A 137 -9.43 -7.54 -11.71
C TRP A 137 -10.09 -6.56 -12.68
N VAL A 138 -9.67 -5.30 -12.63
CA VAL A 138 -10.10 -4.23 -13.54
C VAL A 138 -8.88 -3.51 -14.10
N LEU A 139 -9.00 -2.91 -15.29
CA LEU A 139 -7.96 -1.99 -15.75
C LEU A 139 -8.05 -0.69 -14.94
N ARG A 140 -6.91 -0.12 -14.57
CA ARG A 140 -6.87 1.14 -13.79
C ARG A 140 -7.67 2.27 -14.44
N ARG A 141 -7.75 2.34 -15.77
CA ARG A 141 -8.59 3.33 -16.48
C ARG A 141 -10.10 3.16 -16.31
N GLU A 142 -10.54 1.98 -15.88
CA GLU A 142 -11.96 1.62 -15.76
C GLU A 142 -12.51 1.89 -14.36
N GLN A 143 -11.64 1.98 -13.35
CA GLN A 143 -12.03 2.51 -12.05
C GLN A 143 -11.97 4.04 -12.07
N LYS A 144 -13.11 4.66 -11.74
CA LYS A 144 -13.31 6.10 -11.63
C LYS A 144 -13.19 6.56 -10.19
#